data_AF-A0A9D4S6N7-F1
#
_entry.id   AF-A0A9D4S6N7-F1
#
_cell.length_a   1.000
_cell.length_b   1.000
_cell.length_c   1.000
_cell.angle_alpha   90.00
_cell.angle_beta   90.00
_cell.angle_gamma   90.00
#
_symmetry.space_group_name_H-M   'P 1'
#
loop_
_entity.id
_entity.type
_entity.pdbx_description
1 polymer ?
#
loop_
_entity_poly.entity_id
_entity_poly.type
_entity_poly.pdbx_seq_one_letter_code
_entity_poly.pdbx_strand_id
1 'polypeptide(L)'
;MQRLQERFGARELPVTAQGFHVFHQEEGESLDDWSNRALTLATTAFRDLRYAYAAEQAVTKFCQGLLDKEAGKHVSLQLPTSMVDAMHRMKIYSHVQSACAAA
;
A
#
# COMPACT_ATOMS: atom_id res chain seq x y z
N MET A 1 -23.05 6.17 -28.19
CA MET A 1 -21.58 5.94 -28.24
C MET A 1 -20.82 6.82 -27.24
N GLN A 2 -21.05 8.14 -27.15
CA GLN A 2 -20.35 9.03 -26.20
C GLN A 2 -20.40 8.58 -24.72
N ARG A 3 -21.57 8.20 -24.19
CA ARG A 3 -21.71 7.75 -22.79
C ARG A 3 -20.99 6.44 -22.44
N LEU A 4 -20.72 5.59 -23.44
CA LEU A 4 -19.95 4.35 -23.28
C LEU A 4 -18.45 4.67 -23.27
N GLN A 5 -17.98 5.63 -24.08
CA GLN A 5 -16.58 6.10 -24.04
C GLN A 5 -16.23 6.84 -22.75
N GLU A 6 -17.19 7.50 -22.09
CA GLU A 6 -16.96 8.10 -20.77
C GLU A 6 -16.75 7.06 -19.65
N ARG A 7 -17.37 5.87 -19.78
CA ARG A 7 -17.26 4.77 -18.80
C ARG A 7 -16.21 3.72 -19.14
N PHE A 8 -15.96 3.50 -20.43
CA PHE A 8 -15.12 2.41 -20.96
C PHE A 8 -14.07 2.91 -21.95
N GLY A 9 -13.89 4.22 -22.09
CA GLY A 9 -12.76 4.78 -22.81
C GLY A 9 -11.49 4.35 -22.10
N ALA A 10 -10.77 3.39 -22.68
CA ALA A 10 -9.48 2.97 -22.19
C ALA A 10 -8.55 4.19 -22.16
N ARG A 11 -8.43 4.82 -20.98
CA ARG A 11 -7.30 5.69 -20.68
C ARG A 11 -6.20 4.76 -20.24
N GLU A 12 -5.17 4.63 -21.07
CA GLU A 12 -3.94 3.99 -20.64
C GLU A 12 -3.48 4.66 -19.35
N LEU A 13 -3.37 3.87 -18.28
CA LEU A 13 -2.74 4.34 -17.07
C LEU A 13 -1.27 4.65 -17.40
N PRO A 14 -0.71 5.75 -16.87
CA PRO A 14 0.72 6.03 -17.01
C PRO A 14 1.54 4.78 -16.65
N VAL A 15 2.64 4.54 -17.37
CA VAL A 15 3.54 3.40 -17.13
C VAL A 15 3.96 3.33 -15.65
N THR A 16 4.10 4.50 -14.99
CA THR A 16 4.39 4.61 -13.56
C THR A 16 3.27 4.05 -12.67
N ALA A 17 2.00 4.23 -13.03
CA ALA A 17 0.86 3.63 -12.34
C ALA A 17 0.75 2.12 -12.56
N GLN A 18 1.12 1.64 -13.74
CA GLN A 18 1.18 0.20 -14.01
C GLN A 18 2.31 -0.47 -13.19
N GLY A 19 3.48 0.16 -13.13
CA GLY A 19 4.62 -0.31 -12.33
C GLY A 19 4.37 -0.25 -10.82
N PHE A 20 3.46 0.60 -10.35
CA PHE A 20 3.14 0.71 -8.91
C PHE A 20 2.78 -0.64 -8.27
N HIS A 21 2.06 -1.49 -9.00
CA HIS A 21 1.54 -2.74 -8.46
C HIS A 21 2.60 -3.84 -8.27
N VAL A 22 3.81 -3.72 -8.85
CA VAL A 22 4.85 -4.75 -8.72
C VAL A 22 5.80 -4.54 -7.54
N PHE A 23 5.81 -3.34 -6.94
CA PHE A 23 6.73 -3.03 -5.84
C PHE A 23 6.41 -3.83 -4.57
N HIS A 24 7.42 -4.08 -3.75
CA HIS A 24 7.29 -4.75 -2.47
C HIS A 24 8.45 -4.30 -1.58
N GLN A 25 8.29 -4.50 -0.28
CA GLN A 25 9.35 -4.29 0.70
C GLN A 25 10.56 -5.14 0.30
N GLU A 26 11.73 -4.51 0.27
CA GLU A 26 12.99 -5.18 -0.06
C GLU A 26 13.56 -5.93 1.16
N GLU A 27 14.35 -6.97 0.91
CA GLU A 27 15.05 -7.69 1.99
C GLU A 27 15.95 -6.73 2.77
N GLY A 28 15.78 -6.68 4.10
CA GLY A 28 16.50 -5.77 4.98
C GLY A 28 15.95 -4.34 5.03
N GLU A 29 14.96 -3.99 4.22
CA GLU A 29 14.29 -2.68 4.28
C GLU A 29 13.44 -2.59 5.56
N SER A 30 13.55 -1.47 6.28
CA SER A 30 12.73 -1.22 7.46
C SER A 30 11.27 -0.93 7.09
N LEU A 31 10.35 -1.11 8.04
CA LEU A 31 8.94 -0.76 7.82
C LEU A 31 8.75 0.73 7.56
N ASP A 32 9.52 1.58 8.24
CA ASP A 32 9.50 3.03 8.05
C ASP A 32 9.96 3.40 6.62
N ASP A 33 11.07 2.81 6.16
CA ASP A 33 11.58 3.04 4.79
C ASP A 33 10.57 2.57 3.73
N TRP A 34 10.02 1.36 3.91
CA TRP A 34 8.99 0.84 3.01
C TRP A 34 7.75 1.72 2.99
N SER A 35 7.29 2.24 4.13
CA SER A 35 6.14 3.13 4.21
C SER A 35 6.36 4.44 3.43
N ASN A 36 7.55 5.03 3.56
CA ASN A 36 7.94 6.25 2.86
C ASN A 36 8.07 6.01 1.35
N ARG A 37 8.64 4.87 0.97
CA ARG A 37 8.79 4.47 -0.43
C ARG A 37 7.43 4.21 -1.07
N ALA A 38 6.52 3.50 -0.40
CA ALA A 38 5.15 3.28 -0.87
C ALA A 38 4.39 4.59 -1.11
N LEU A 39 4.50 5.57 -0.19
CA LEU A 39 3.91 6.90 -0.36
C LEU A 39 4.50 7.65 -1.55
N THR A 40 5.82 7.60 -1.72
CA THR A 40 6.53 8.26 -2.83
C THR A 40 6.14 7.66 -4.16
N LEU A 41 6.10 6.32 -4.24
CA LEU A 41 5.68 5.57 -5.42
C LEU A 41 4.23 5.90 -5.80
N ALA A 42 3.32 5.93 -4.83
CA ALA A 42 1.92 6.23 -5.10
C ALA A 42 1.71 7.69 -5.55
N THR A 43 2.39 8.64 -4.90
CA THR A 43 2.35 10.06 -5.28
C THR A 43 2.87 10.27 -6.69
N THR A 44 3.90 9.52 -7.08
CA THR A 44 4.47 9.58 -8.44
C THR A 44 3.58 8.91 -9.47
N ALA A 45 3.06 7.72 -9.15
CA ALA A 45 2.17 6.92 -10.00
C ALA A 45 0.85 7.63 -10.29
N PHE A 46 0.28 8.31 -9.30
CA PHE A 46 -1.05 8.91 -9.35
C PHE A 46 -1.00 10.43 -9.23
N ARG A 47 0.08 11.06 -9.71
CA ARG A 47 0.33 12.51 -9.63
C ARG A 47 -0.78 13.38 -10.24
N ASP A 48 -1.49 12.84 -11.23
CA ASP A 48 -2.57 13.54 -11.95
C ASP A 48 -3.95 13.28 -11.31
N LEU A 49 -4.00 12.52 -10.22
CA LEU A 49 -5.19 12.22 -9.43
C LEU A 49 -5.16 12.99 -8.11
N ARG A 50 -6.28 12.94 -7.37
CA ARG A 50 -6.38 13.58 -6.05
C ARG A 50 -5.40 12.92 -5.08
N TYR A 51 -4.74 13.73 -4.24
CA TYR A 51 -3.81 13.25 -3.23
C TYR A 51 -4.40 12.12 -2.34
N ALA A 52 -5.66 12.26 -1.95
CA ALA A 52 -6.37 11.22 -1.18
C ALA A 52 -6.33 9.84 -1.86
N TYR A 53 -6.48 9.80 -3.19
CA TYR A 53 -6.40 8.56 -3.94
C TYR A 53 -4.98 7.97 -3.88
N ALA A 54 -3.95 8.79 -4.08
CA ALA A 54 -2.56 8.32 -3.97
C ALA A 54 -2.26 7.78 -2.55
N ALA A 55 -2.74 8.46 -1.52
CA ALA A 55 -2.58 8.01 -0.14
C ALA A 55 -3.29 6.67 0.13
N GLU A 56 -4.53 6.50 -0.33
CA GLU A 56 -5.27 5.22 -0.24
C GLU A 56 -4.55 4.08 -0.97
N GLN A 57 -4.02 4.35 -2.17
CA GLN A 57 -3.23 3.38 -2.93
C GLN A 57 -1.92 3.04 -2.20
N ALA A 58 -1.26 4.02 -1.58
CA ALA A 58 -0.05 3.79 -0.78
C ALA A 58 -0.33 2.87 0.42
N VAL A 59 -1.42 3.09 1.15
CA VAL A 59 -1.80 2.26 2.31
C VAL A 59 -2.08 0.82 1.88
N THR A 60 -2.88 0.66 0.82
CA THR A 60 -3.17 -0.65 0.24
C THR A 60 -1.87 -1.35 -0.18
N LYS A 61 -0.99 -0.61 -0.85
CA LYS A 61 0.26 -1.15 -1.37
C LYS A 61 1.25 -1.49 -0.27
N PHE A 62 1.33 -0.67 0.77
CA PHE A 62 2.15 -0.94 1.94
C PHE A 62 1.80 -2.30 2.51
N CYS A 63 0.52 -2.56 2.79
CA CYS A 63 0.07 -3.84 3.36
C CYS A 63 0.34 -5.03 2.44
N GLN A 64 0.03 -4.91 1.13
CA GLN A 64 0.22 -6.00 0.16
C GLN A 64 1.70 -6.26 -0.17
N GLY A 65 2.53 -5.23 -0.06
CA GLY A 65 3.95 -5.28 -0.40
C GLY A 65 4.87 -5.75 0.71
N LEU A 66 4.39 -5.93 1.94
CA LEU A 66 5.22 -6.37 3.08
C LEU A 66 5.93 -7.71 2.80
N LEU A 67 7.12 -7.88 3.39
CA LEU A 67 7.83 -9.16 3.37
C LEU A 67 7.06 -10.25 4.14
N ASP A 68 6.62 -9.91 5.36
CA ASP A 68 5.71 -10.76 6.12
C ASP A 68 4.30 -10.67 5.52
N LYS A 69 3.99 -11.66 4.67
CA LYS A 69 2.72 -11.74 3.96
C LYS A 69 1.53 -11.94 4.88
N GLU A 70 1.71 -12.66 5.99
CA GLU A 70 0.63 -12.89 6.95
C GLU A 70 0.35 -11.64 7.77
N ALA A 71 1.39 -10.93 8.22
CA ALA A 71 1.23 -9.62 8.87
C ALA A 71 0.53 -8.63 7.93
N GLY A 72 0.97 -8.55 6.67
CA GLY A 72 0.39 -7.66 5.68
C GLY A 72 -1.08 -7.95 5.38
N LYS A 73 -1.43 -9.24 5.25
CA LYS A 73 -2.83 -9.67 5.10
C LYS A 73 -3.66 -9.32 6.34
N HIS A 74 -3.14 -9.61 7.53
CA HIS A 74 -3.80 -9.33 8.79
C HIS A 74 -4.11 -7.84 8.96
N VAL A 75 -3.13 -6.97 8.71
CA VAL A 75 -3.33 -5.51 8.80
C VAL A 75 -4.24 -5.01 7.69
N SER A 76 -4.12 -5.52 6.47
CA SER A 76 -5.00 -5.15 5.35
C SER A 76 -6.48 -5.42 5.64
N LEU A 77 -6.79 -6.57 6.28
CA LEU A 77 -8.16 -6.93 6.66
C LEU A 77 -8.79 -6.00 7.70
N GLN A 78 -7.97 -5.24 8.44
CA GLN A 78 -8.44 -4.25 9.40
C GLN A 78 -8.79 -2.89 8.76
N LEU A 79 -8.64 -2.77 7.43
CA LEU A 79 -9.00 -1.60 6.65
C LEU A 79 -8.39 -0.28 7.19
N PRO A 80 -7.05 -0.20 7.32
CA PRO A 80 -6.41 1.02 7.79
C PRO A 80 -6.73 2.20 6.86
N THR A 81 -7.01 3.35 7.45
CA THR A 81 -7.44 4.56 6.70
C THR A 81 -6.28 5.51 6.39
N SER A 82 -5.11 5.26 6.96
CA SER A 82 -3.91 6.07 6.77
C SER A 82 -2.65 5.24 6.95
N MET A 83 -1.50 5.75 6.48
CA MET A 83 -0.22 5.07 6.64
C MET A 83 0.16 4.94 8.12
N VAL A 84 -0.11 5.98 8.91
CA VAL A 84 0.14 5.97 10.36
C VAL A 84 -0.67 4.87 11.06
N ASP A 85 -1.95 4.72 10.70
CA ASP A 85 -2.81 3.65 11.22
C ASP A 85 -2.29 2.26 10.82
N ALA A 86 -1.92 2.08 9.54
CA ALA A 86 -1.34 0.81 9.07
C ALA A 86 -0.04 0.44 9.81
N MET A 87 0.88 1.40 9.97
CA MET A 87 2.12 1.17 10.71
C MET A 87 1.88 0.87 12.19
N HIS A 88 0.92 1.57 12.82
CA HIS A 88 0.57 1.30 14.21
C HIS A 88 0.03 -0.13 14.39
N ARG A 89 -0.85 -0.59 13.50
CA ARG A 89 -1.37 -1.97 13.49
C ARG A 89 -0.27 -3.00 13.26
N MET A 90 0.70 -2.72 12.38
CA MET A 90 1.88 -3.56 12.19
C MET A 90 2.70 -3.70 13.47
N LYS A 91 2.92 -2.60 14.20
CA LYS A 91 3.63 -2.63 15.49
C LYS A 91 2.89 -3.48 16.52
N ILE A 92 1.57 -3.36 16.60
CA ILE A 92 0.74 -4.20 17.47
C ILE A 92 0.86 -5.67 17.09
N TYR A 93 0.73 -6.00 15.80
CA TYR A 93 0.84 -7.38 15.32
C TYR A 93 2.18 -8.00 15.70
N SER A 94 3.29 -7.30 15.44
CA SER A 94 4.63 -7.76 15.80
C SER A 94 4.78 -7.98 17.30
N HIS A 95 4.27 -7.06 18.13
CA HIS A 95 4.32 -7.21 19.59
C HIS A 95 3.54 -8.44 20.08
N VAL A 96 2.32 -8.66 19.56
CA VAL A 96 1.49 -9.83 19.91
C VAL A 96 2.17 -11.12 19.47
N GLN A 97 2.71 -11.16 18.25
CA GLN A 97 3.39 -12.34 17.72
C GLN A 97 4.61 -12.72 18.58
N SER A 98 5.42 -11.73 18.98
CA SER A 98 6.56 -11.97 19.88
C SER A 98 6.12 -12.47 21.26
N ALA A 99 5.03 -11.94 21.82
CA ALA A 99 4.50 -12.39 23.11
C ALA A 99 3.94 -13.83 23.05
N CYS A 100 3.21 -14.18 21.98
CA CYS A 100 2.68 -15.53 21.77
C CYS A 100 3.77 -16.56 21.48
N ALA A 101 4.86 -16.17 20.82
CA ALA A 101 5.98 -17.08 20.53
C ALA A 101 6.87 -17.37 21.74
N ALA A 102 6.77 -16.56 22.81
CA ALA A 102 7.55 -16.70 24.04
C ALA A 102 6.81 -17.48 25.16
N ALA A 103 5.54 -17.85 24.94
CA ALA A 103 4.68 -18.61 25.87
C ALA A 103 4.64 -20.09 25.49
#